data_AF-A0ABD0SHD7-F1
#
_entry.id   AF-A0ABD0SHD7-F1
#
_cell.length_a   1.000
_cell.length_b   1.000
_cell.length_c   1.000
_cell.angle_alpha   90.00
_cell.angle_beta   90.00
_cell.angle_gamma   90.00
#
_symmetry.space_group_name_H-M   'P 1'
#
loop_
_entity.id
_entity.type
_entity.pdbx_description
1 polymer ?
#
loop_
_entity_poly.entity_id
_entity_poly.type
_entity_poly.pdbx_seq_one_letter_code
_entity_poly.pdbx_strand_id
1 'polypeptide(L)'
;MSKPDKRDFEDRYAACFVDFGVKTTVGILIGSMIGSFFMRSYRRWPMVVGGGLGFGMAYTNCENSLNNFLLSMDPKACIIKLQLLQPL
;
A
#
# COMPACT_ATOMS: atom_id res chain seq x y z
N MET A 1 6.40 21.26 18.23
CA MET A 1 5.48 20.76 17.19
C MET A 1 6.26 20.69 15.88
N SER A 2 6.97 19.58 15.61
CA SER A 2 7.66 19.42 14.32
C SER A 2 6.62 19.22 13.24
N LYS A 3 6.57 20.12 12.26
CA LYS A 3 5.73 19.94 11.06
C LYS A 3 6.26 18.69 10.35
N PRO A 4 5.41 17.72 9.98
CA PRO A 4 5.87 16.59 9.16
C PRO A 4 6.45 17.13 7.86
N ASP A 5 7.63 16.64 7.48
CA ASP A 5 8.25 17.01 6.21
C ASP A 5 7.40 16.45 5.07
N LYS A 6 6.84 17.35 4.24
CA LYS A 6 5.93 16.94 3.17
C LYS A 6 6.62 16.06 2.13
N ARG A 7 7.94 16.17 1.94
CA ARG A 7 8.68 15.48 0.87
C ARG A 7 8.67 13.97 1.08
N ASP A 8 8.95 13.53 2.31
CA ASP A 8 8.95 12.11 2.67
C ASP A 8 7.55 11.48 2.53
N PHE A 9 6.50 12.23 2.87
CA PHE A 9 5.13 11.78 2.65
C PHE A 9 4.82 11.60 1.17
N GLU A 10 5.20 12.58 0.33
CA GLU A 10 4.97 12.52 -1.12
C GLU A 10 5.73 11.36 -1.77
N ASP A 11 6.98 11.09 -1.37
CA ASP A 11 7.78 9.99 -1.91
C ASP A 11 7.20 8.61 -1.53
N ARG A 12 6.79 8.43 -0.27
CA ARG A 12 6.16 7.18 0.19
C ARG A 12 4.82 6.95 -0.50
N TYR A 13 4.02 8.01 -0.64
CA TYR A 13 2.74 7.97 -1.33
C TYR A 13 2.92 7.66 -2.82
N ALA A 14 3.89 8.28 -3.49
CA ALA A 14 4.20 8.03 -4.90
C ALA A 14 4.65 6.58 -5.12
N ALA A 15 5.51 6.03 -4.26
CA ALA A 15 5.95 4.64 -4.33
C ALA A 15 4.77 3.65 -4.20
N CYS A 16 3.84 3.94 -3.27
CA CYS A 16 2.62 3.17 -3.11
C CYS A 16 1.71 3.23 -4.35
N PHE A 17 1.54 4.42 -4.94
CA PHE A 17 0.74 4.58 -6.15
C PHE A 17 1.32 3.80 -7.34
N VAL A 18 2.65 3.78 -7.45
CA VAL A 18 3.36 3.00 -8.47
C VAL A 18 3.21 1.49 -8.23
N ASP A 19 3.42 0.98 -7.00
CA ASP A 19 3.25 -0.44 -6.67
C ASP A 19 1.82 -0.93 -6.95
N PHE A 20 0.84 -0.08 -6.61
CA PHE A 20 -0.56 -0.29 -6.89
C PHE A 20 -0.82 -0.40 -8.40
N GLY A 21 -0.36 0.59 -9.18
CA GLY A 21 -0.51 0.57 -10.64
C GLY A 21 0.12 -0.67 -11.25
N VAL A 22 1.33 -1.03 -10.82
CA VAL A 22 2.05 -2.20 -11.31
C VAL A 22 1.30 -3.50 -10.97
N LYS A 23 0.90 -3.73 -9.71
CA LYS A 23 0.20 -4.96 -9.31
C LYS A 23 -1.16 -5.11 -9.96
N THR A 24 -1.92 -4.02 -10.07
CA THR A 24 -3.23 -4.05 -10.72
C THR A 24 -3.08 -4.29 -12.23
N THR A 25 -2.17 -3.60 -12.92
CA THR A 25 -1.96 -3.78 -14.37
C THR A 25 -1.41 -5.18 -14.69
N VAL A 26 -0.46 -5.68 -13.90
CA VAL A 26 0.07 -7.05 -14.06
C VAL A 26 -1.01 -8.10 -13.79
N GLY A 27 -1.79 -7.93 -12.73
CA GLY A 27 -2.91 -8.83 -12.41
C GLY A 27 -4.00 -8.85 -13.50
N ILE A 28 -4.28 -7.70 -14.10
CA ILE A 28 -5.22 -7.59 -15.24
C ILE A 28 -4.64 -8.25 -16.50
N LEU A 29 -3.36 -8.04 -16.82
CA LEU A 29 -2.70 -8.65 -17.98
C LEU A 29 -2.71 -10.18 -17.88
N ILE A 30 -2.31 -10.72 -16.74
CA ILE A 30 -2.28 -12.15 -16.48
C ILE A 30 -3.72 -12.71 -16.50
N GLY A 31 -4.64 -12.04 -15.80
CA GLY A 31 -6.07 -12.41 -15.80
C GLY A 31 -6.70 -12.37 -17.19
N SER A 32 -6.25 -11.46 -18.06
CA SER A 32 -6.65 -11.37 -19.46
C SER A 32 -6.13 -12.55 -20.27
N MET A 33 -4.84 -12.86 -20.19
CA MET A 33 -4.24 -13.97 -20.93
C MET A 33 -4.86 -15.31 -20.54
N ILE A 34 -5.05 -15.55 -19.23
CA ILE A 34 -5.67 -16.77 -18.72
C ILE A 34 -7.16 -16.83 -19.10
N GLY A 35 -7.88 -15.71 -18.96
CA GLY A 35 -9.30 -15.64 -19.34
C GLY A 35 -9.52 -15.93 -20.82
N SER A 36 -8.69 -15.36 -21.70
CA SER A 36 -8.75 -15.59 -23.15
C SER A 36 -8.36 -17.03 -23.55
N PHE A 37 -7.45 -17.67 -22.82
CA PHE A 37 -6.98 -19.02 -23.15
C PHE A 37 -7.89 -20.14 -22.60
N PHE A 38 -8.38 -20.00 -21.36
CA PHE A 38 -9.12 -21.07 -20.67
C PHE A 38 -10.65 -20.95 -20.72
N MET A 39 -11.23 -19.75 -20.87
CA MET A 39 -12.69 -19.55 -20.71
C MET A 39 -13.27 -18.72 -21.86
N ARG A 40 -13.59 -19.40 -22.96
CA ARG A 40 -13.95 -18.82 -24.27
C ARG A 40 -15.33 -18.13 -24.35
N SER A 41 -16.17 -18.10 -23.30
CA SER A 41 -17.56 -17.63 -23.43
C SER A 41 -18.15 -16.78 -22.30
N TYR A 42 -17.68 -16.82 -21.05
CA TYR A 42 -18.29 -15.99 -19.99
C TYR A 42 -17.41 -15.89 -18.76
N ARG A 43 -16.77 -14.74 -18.54
CA ARG A 43 -16.56 -14.08 -17.24
C ARG A 43 -15.37 -13.13 -17.33
N ARG A 44 -15.59 -11.80 -17.26
CA ARG A 44 -14.58 -10.79 -16.90
C ARG A 44 -14.01 -10.96 -15.48
N TRP A 45 -14.43 -12.01 -14.78
CA TRP A 45 -14.14 -12.24 -13.37
C TRP A 45 -12.67 -12.54 -13.10
N PRO A 46 -11.88 -13.21 -13.97
CA PRO A 46 -10.43 -13.35 -13.77
C PRO A 46 -9.70 -12.02 -13.78
N MET A 47 -10.09 -11.07 -14.63
CA MET A 47 -9.54 -9.71 -14.61
C MET A 47 -9.94 -8.96 -13.34
N VAL A 48 -11.21 -9.02 -12.95
CA VAL A 48 -11.73 -8.31 -11.76
C VAL A 48 -11.14 -8.89 -10.47
N VAL A 49 -11.04 -10.22 -10.36
CA VAL A 49 -10.44 -10.91 -9.21
C VAL A 49 -8.92 -10.71 -9.18
N GLY A 50 -8.23 -10.83 -10.32
CA GLY A 50 -6.79 -10.60 -10.42
C GLY A 50 -6.40 -9.15 -10.11
N GLY A 51 -7.15 -8.19 -10.66
CA GLY A 51 -6.97 -6.76 -10.38
C GLY A 51 -7.36 -6.38 -8.95
N GLY A 52 -8.45 -6.93 -8.41
CA GLY A 52 -8.94 -6.67 -7.05
C GLY A 52 -8.04 -7.26 -5.95
N LEU A 53 -7.48 -8.46 -6.16
CA LEU A 53 -6.49 -9.04 -5.24
C LEU A 53 -5.17 -8.24 -5.26
N GLY A 54 -4.69 -7.84 -6.44
CA GLY A 54 -3.52 -6.98 -6.58
C GLY A 54 -3.71 -5.62 -5.90
N PHE A 55 -4.89 -5.01 -6.08
CA PHE A 55 -5.31 -3.76 -5.42
C PHE A 55 -5.26 -3.90 -3.90
N GLY A 56 -5.90 -4.94 -3.34
CA GLY A 56 -6.01 -5.12 -1.90
C GLY A 56 -4.66 -5.31 -1.21
N MET A 57 -3.76 -6.10 -1.82
CA MET A 57 -2.40 -6.28 -1.31
C MET A 57 -1.57 -5.00 -1.37
N ALA A 58 -1.69 -4.20 -2.44
CA ALA A 58 -0.99 -2.92 -2.53
C ALA A 58 -1.52 -1.93 -1.47
N TYR A 59 -2.84 -1.87 -1.28
CA TYR A 59 -3.48 -0.98 -0.31
C TYR A 59 -3.04 -1.29 1.13
N THR A 60 -3.05 -2.57 1.55
CA THR A 60 -2.64 -2.95 2.92
C THR A 60 -1.16 -2.69 3.19
N ASN A 61 -0.28 -2.91 2.20
CA ASN A 61 1.13 -2.55 2.33
C ASN A 61 1.33 -1.03 2.45
N CYS A 62 0.58 -0.27 1.67
CA CYS A 62 0.62 1.18 1.66
C CYS A 62 0.12 1.79 2.99
N GLU A 63 -1.03 1.33 3.48
CA GLU A 63 -1.61 1.75 4.75
C GLU A 63 -0.63 1.47 5.90
N ASN A 64 -0.01 0.28 5.92
CA ASN A 64 0.98 -0.05 6.92
C ASN A 64 2.23 0.86 6.83
N SER A 65 2.73 1.16 5.62
CA SER A 65 3.89 2.05 5.45
C SER A 65 3.59 3.49 5.91
N LEU A 66 2.42 4.02 5.55
CA LEU A 66 1.96 5.35 5.92
C LEU A 66 1.68 5.47 7.42
N ASN A 67 1.03 4.48 8.02
CA ASN A 67 0.78 4.47 9.47
C ASN A 67 2.08 4.39 10.27
N ASN A 68 3.04 3.56 9.87
CA ASN A 68 4.34 3.51 10.54
C ASN A 68 5.07 4.87 10.48
N PHE A 69 5.01 5.54 9.33
CA PHE A 69 5.59 6.88 9.16
C PHE A 69 4.87 7.92 10.04
N LEU A 70 3.54 7.94 10.03
CA LEU A 70 2.74 8.86 10.86
C LEU A 70 2.93 8.64 12.36
N LEU A 71 2.96 7.38 12.82
CA LEU A 71 3.21 7.02 14.21
C LEU A 71 4.62 7.40 14.67
N SER A 72 5.62 7.29 13.80
CA SER A 72 6.99 7.70 14.12
C SER A 72 7.15 9.22 14.30
N MET A 73 6.24 10.01 13.73
CA MET A 73 6.21 11.46 13.86
C MET A 73 5.26 11.96 14.97
N ASP A 74 4.49 11.07 15.60
CA ASP A 74 3.57 11.48 16.66
C ASP A 74 4.36 11.97 17.88
N PRO A 75 4.23 13.25 18.29
CA PRO A 75 4.98 13.80 19.41
C PRO A 75 4.66 13.09 20.73
N LYS A 76 3.51 12.40 20.83
CA LYS A 76 3.14 11.61 22.01
C LYS A 76 4.00 10.35 22.11
N ALA A 77 4.42 9.74 21.00
CA ALA A 77 5.35 8.62 21.00
C ALA A 77 6.76 9.05 21.48
N CYS A 78 7.18 10.27 21.15
CA CYS A 78 8.41 10.87 21.68
C CYS A 78 8.29 11.13 23.20
N ILE A 79 7.16 11.66 23.67
CA ILE A 79 6.89 11.83 25.10
C ILE A 79 6.84 10.47 25.83
N ILE A 80 6.21 9.44 25.26
CA ILE A 80 6.15 8.08 25.85
C ILE A 80 7.54 7.42 25.86
N LYS A 81 8.33 7.54 24.78
CA LYS A 81 9.73 7.08 24.74
C LYS A 81 10.60 7.80 25.77
N LEU A 82 10.40 9.10 25.97
CA LEU A 82 11.09 9.88 27.00
C LEU A 82 10.68 9.42 28.42
N GLN A 83 9.41 9.09 28.63
CA GLN A 83 8.92 8.53 29.90
C GLN A 83 9.42 7.08 30.14
N LEU A 84 9.59 6.26 29.10
CA LEU A 84 10.14 4.91 29.21
C LEU A 84 11.67 4.85 29.25
N LEU A 85 12.36 5.95 28.89
CA LEU A 85 13.81 6.13 29.04
C LEU A 85 14.15 6.98 30.28
N GLN A 86 13.25 7.03 31.27
CA GLN A 86 13.52 7.48 32.63
C GLN A 86 13.11 6.44 33.68
N PRO A 87 13.67 5.22 33.61
CA PRO A 87 13.95 4.51 34.86
C PRO A 87 15.45 4.17 34.95
N LEU A 88 16.27 5.19 35.22
CA LEU A 88 17.34 5.17 36.24
C LEU A 88 17.93 6.57 36.37
#